data_AF-A0A7V2XHV0-F1
#
_entry.id   AF-A0A7V2XHV0-F1
#
_cell.length_a   1.000
_cell.length_b   1.000
_cell.length_c   1.000
_cell.angle_alpha   90.00
_cell.angle_beta   90.00
_cell.angle_gamma   90.00
#
_symmetry.space_group_name_H-M   'P 1'
#
loop_
_entity.id
_entity.type
_entity.pdbx_description
1 polymer ?
#
loop_
_entity_poly.entity_id
_entity_poly.type
_entity_poly.pdbx_seq_one_letter_code
_entity_poly.pdbx_strand_id
1 'polypeptide(L)'
;MKGAVGYTCAVRAPRVARPTEKRRRRRMQARRCYWAIVCGAVLAALAAPAGAVIKVDLPVSKIYGASKAVIAGTITGLSPANRVVDVKVDEALKGQSPGERVRVQLAAPPELFPAAAVGQPAVVFAGEDAGKAVAIVHLADTWLLAEGIGDPPVAAWRVVQTKPDAAASFPGSTRGLVALIRALKAGRVPAKEEYPDAFVGGAAEVARLPVQKPAWLVAADVNGDKRLDLVVGAAGGVKLFLASAQGYKEATDAWGLAGVSAASCAAGDANGDGKTDLLLGRTLYVGAGDKFVRGELDLGLPAESEWLAAALADATGDKRPDTLVLLKSGRLIVCENPGAAAKGWEKSAKQLWEGGEAPLAAAFSPDWSEDGALSVLVVRASGVTRYEVGGKGGKPADLERLTGAPLSAYKGLGGKPLHPVVAVALDYDGNEKADYLILTEGGGLALVNRGYGSFLATDTLHMHFHATGAKKLPFAVADIAAAAPGRIPEGPAPAQNLLVLLHDGRVFELLSGEK
;
A
#
# COMPACT_ATOMS: atom_id res chain seq x y z
N MET A 1 -31.16 48.35 35.66
CA MET A 1 -30.75 48.57 37.06
C MET A 1 -29.73 47.52 37.43
N LYS A 2 -28.55 47.98 37.90
CA LYS A 2 -27.54 47.36 38.78
C LYS A 2 -27.08 45.91 38.47
N GLY A 3 -25.79 45.60 38.34
CA GLY A 3 -24.58 46.37 38.59
C GLY A 3 -23.34 45.47 38.50
N ALA A 4 -22.26 46.04 37.98
CA ALA A 4 -20.92 45.47 37.99
C ALA A 4 -20.23 45.69 39.34
N VAL A 5 -19.32 44.79 39.72
CA VAL A 5 -18.10 45.13 40.48
C VAL A 5 -16.97 44.25 39.95
N GLY A 6 -15.86 44.88 39.56
CA GLY A 6 -14.62 44.23 39.16
C GLY A 6 -13.55 44.28 40.25
N TYR A 7 -12.46 43.56 40.02
CA TYR A 7 -11.16 43.80 40.65
C TYR A 7 -10.08 43.83 39.56
N THR A 8 -9.32 44.93 39.55
CA THR A 8 -8.13 45.19 38.74
C THR A 8 -6.89 44.53 39.34
N CYS A 9 -6.01 44.00 38.51
CA CYS A 9 -4.58 43.88 38.80
C CYS A 9 -3.78 44.30 37.56
N ALA A 10 -2.91 45.28 37.73
CA ALA A 10 -2.07 45.86 36.68
C ALA A 10 -0.72 45.14 36.60
N VAL A 11 -0.35 44.61 35.43
CA VAL A 11 1.04 44.23 35.14
C VAL A 11 1.41 44.54 33.67
N ARG A 12 2.18 45.63 33.52
CA ARG A 12 3.24 45.95 32.54
C ARG A 12 3.17 45.35 31.11
N ALA A 13 3.08 46.24 30.11
CA ALA A 13 3.28 45.94 28.70
C ALA A 13 4.72 45.45 28.40
N PRO A 14 4.92 44.42 27.55
CA PRO A 14 6.25 44.07 27.05
C PRO A 14 6.69 45.06 25.97
N ARG A 15 7.92 45.56 26.12
CA ARG A 15 8.60 46.39 25.12
C ARG A 15 8.72 45.64 23.79
N VAL A 16 8.26 46.27 22.71
CA VAL A 16 8.52 45.84 21.33
C VAL A 16 10.02 45.96 21.06
N ALA A 17 10.73 44.84 21.10
CA ALA A 17 12.11 44.78 20.63
C ALA A 17 12.12 44.81 19.09
N ARG A 18 12.69 45.88 18.52
CA ARG A 18 13.00 45.95 17.08
C ARG A 18 13.90 44.76 16.72
N PRO A 19 13.62 44.01 15.63
CA PRO A 19 14.48 42.91 15.23
C PRO A 19 15.84 43.47 14.81
N THR A 20 16.89 43.09 15.51
CA THR A 20 18.26 43.44 15.13
C THR A 20 18.64 42.77 13.81
N GLU A 21 19.43 43.49 13.01
CA GLU A 21 19.85 43.18 11.63
C GLU A 21 20.47 41.77 11.46
N LYS A 22 20.97 41.17 12.55
CA LYS A 22 21.47 39.78 12.60
C LYS A 22 20.37 38.72 12.41
N ARG A 23 19.12 38.95 12.84
CA ARG A 23 18.01 37.98 12.68
C ARG A 23 17.45 37.95 11.25
N ARG A 24 17.55 39.05 10.50
CA ARG A 24 17.25 39.09 9.06
C ARG A 24 18.30 38.33 8.24
N ARG A 25 19.60 38.45 8.59
CA ARG A 25 20.68 37.70 7.91
C ARG A 25 20.61 36.18 8.13
N ARG A 26 20.23 35.70 9.32
CA ARG A 26 20.05 34.25 9.57
C ARG A 26 18.84 33.63 8.84
N ARG A 27 17.73 34.37 8.67
CA ARG A 27 16.58 33.91 7.85
C ARG A 27 16.87 33.95 6.34
N MET A 28 17.79 34.80 5.87
CA MET A 28 18.24 34.82 4.47
C MET A 28 19.31 33.77 4.17
N GLN A 29 20.17 33.41 5.13
CA GLN A 29 21.17 32.34 4.95
C GLN A 29 20.57 30.92 5.03
N ALA A 30 19.52 30.71 5.82
CA ALA A 30 18.86 29.39 5.89
C ALA A 30 18.14 28.98 4.59
N ARG A 31 17.78 29.94 3.71
CA ARG A 31 17.21 29.67 2.38
C ARG A 31 18.26 29.46 1.29
N ARG A 32 19.51 29.89 1.51
CA ARG A 32 20.59 29.82 0.52
C ARG A 32 21.34 28.48 0.49
N CYS A 33 21.06 27.56 1.41
CA CYS A 33 21.74 26.26 1.47
C CYS A 33 20.85 25.05 1.14
N TYR A 34 19.53 25.20 0.95
CA TYR A 34 18.63 24.04 0.82
C TYR A 34 18.58 23.48 -0.59
N TRP A 35 18.63 24.31 -1.63
CA TRP A 35 18.75 23.84 -3.02
C TRP A 35 20.13 23.25 -3.30
N ALA A 36 21.18 23.75 -2.65
CA ALA A 36 22.47 23.08 -2.61
C ALA A 36 22.42 21.71 -1.91
N ILE A 37 21.40 21.38 -1.10
CA ILE A 37 21.19 20.03 -0.52
C ILE A 37 20.30 19.16 -1.42
N VAL A 38 19.26 19.75 -2.01
CA VAL A 38 18.33 19.07 -2.93
C VAL A 38 18.97 18.78 -4.30
N CYS A 39 19.88 19.65 -4.79
CA CYS A 39 20.61 19.52 -6.05
C CYS A 39 22.12 19.26 -5.90
N GLY A 40 22.79 19.74 -4.83
CA GLY A 40 24.27 19.75 -4.75
C GLY A 40 24.93 18.97 -3.58
N ALA A 41 24.19 18.46 -2.61
CA ALA A 41 24.75 17.86 -1.40
C ALA A 41 23.93 16.64 -0.96
N VAL A 42 24.00 15.62 -1.81
CA VAL A 42 24.13 14.22 -1.39
C VAL A 42 25.50 13.71 -1.85
N LEU A 43 26.54 14.51 -1.58
CA LEU A 43 27.94 14.08 -1.72
C LEU A 43 28.57 13.72 -0.36
N ALA A 44 27.79 13.74 0.73
CA ALA A 44 28.21 13.23 2.03
C ALA A 44 27.02 12.91 2.98
N ALA A 45 25.85 12.50 2.45
CA ALA A 45 25.08 11.53 3.20
C ALA A 45 25.75 10.22 2.84
N LEU A 46 26.44 9.59 3.81
CA LEU A 46 26.88 8.21 3.68
C LEU A 46 25.74 7.45 3.00
N ALA A 47 26.03 6.79 1.88
CA ALA A 47 25.24 5.68 1.41
C ALA A 47 25.28 4.63 2.54
N ALA A 48 24.47 4.85 3.57
CA ALA A 48 24.16 3.83 4.52
C ALA A 48 23.51 2.72 3.67
N PRO A 49 23.99 1.47 3.76
CA PRO A 49 23.29 0.39 3.11
C PRO A 49 21.83 0.49 3.56
N ALA A 50 20.91 0.42 2.61
CA ALA A 50 19.47 0.52 2.81
C ALA A 50 18.98 -0.61 3.74
N GLY A 51 19.27 -0.50 5.04
CA GLY A 51 18.46 -1.10 6.08
C GLY A 51 17.10 -0.41 6.08
N ALA A 52 16.08 -1.11 6.56
CA ALA A 52 14.70 -0.65 6.69
C ALA A 52 14.55 0.89 6.70
N VAL A 53 13.76 1.43 5.77
CA VAL A 53 13.46 2.88 5.76
C VAL A 53 12.51 3.16 6.90
N ILE A 54 13.08 3.39 8.09
CA ILE A 54 12.33 3.76 9.29
C ILE A 54 11.73 5.16 9.13
N LYS A 55 12.37 6.02 8.32
CA LYS A 55 11.95 7.39 8.06
C LYS A 55 12.44 7.90 6.71
N VAL A 56 11.59 8.66 6.02
CA VAL A 56 11.96 9.37 4.79
C VAL A 56 12.58 10.72 5.15
N ASP A 57 13.88 10.89 4.88
CA ASP A 57 14.60 12.11 5.25
C ASP A 57 14.18 13.34 4.42
N LEU A 58 13.97 13.15 3.11
CA LEU A 58 13.56 14.18 2.16
C LEU A 58 12.21 13.83 1.53
N PRO A 59 11.09 13.88 2.28
CA PRO A 59 9.78 13.55 1.71
C PRO A 59 9.37 14.55 0.63
N VAL A 60 8.46 14.12 -0.25
CA VAL A 60 7.96 14.96 -1.36
C VAL A 60 7.31 16.24 -0.84
N SER A 61 6.75 16.25 0.37
CA SER A 61 6.24 17.45 1.05
C SER A 61 7.32 18.54 1.21
N LYS A 62 8.56 18.16 1.57
CA LYS A 62 9.71 19.08 1.64
C LYS A 62 10.19 19.51 0.26
N ILE A 63 10.26 18.59 -0.70
CA ILE A 63 10.62 18.91 -2.10
C ILE A 63 9.64 19.95 -2.65
N TYR A 64 8.33 19.67 -2.57
CA TYR A 64 7.25 20.58 -2.93
C TYR A 64 7.36 21.93 -2.21
N GLY A 65 7.63 21.92 -0.90
CA GLY A 65 7.81 23.12 -0.08
C GLY A 65 8.99 24.00 -0.55
N ALA A 66 10.10 23.37 -0.94
CA ALA A 66 11.32 24.04 -1.40
C ALA A 66 11.23 24.54 -2.85
N SER A 67 10.39 23.95 -3.70
CA SER A 67 10.18 24.37 -5.09
C SER A 67 9.58 25.77 -5.21
N LYS A 68 10.07 26.53 -6.17
CA LYS A 68 9.49 27.84 -6.55
C LYS A 68 8.22 27.65 -7.37
N ALA A 69 8.23 26.68 -8.28
CA ALA A 69 7.06 26.26 -9.04
C ALA A 69 7.03 24.74 -9.17
N VAL A 70 5.83 24.17 -9.26
CA VAL A 70 5.63 22.74 -9.51
C VAL A 70 4.58 22.61 -10.59
N ILE A 71 4.95 21.98 -11.71
CA ILE A 71 4.11 21.86 -12.89
C ILE A 71 3.83 20.39 -13.13
N ALA A 72 2.56 20.04 -13.34
CA ALA A 72 2.16 18.74 -13.85
C ALA A 72 1.61 18.89 -15.27
N GLY A 73 1.94 17.93 -16.11
CA GLY A 73 1.51 17.93 -17.50
C GLY A 73 1.49 16.55 -18.11
N THR A 74 1.03 16.49 -19.36
CA THR A 74 0.91 15.26 -20.14
C THR A 74 1.83 15.33 -21.35
N ILE A 75 2.57 14.25 -21.60
CA ILE A 75 3.41 14.13 -22.79
C ILE A 75 2.52 14.12 -24.04
N THR A 76 2.75 15.07 -24.94
CA THR A 76 2.00 15.21 -26.20
C THR A 76 2.86 14.93 -27.44
N GLY A 77 4.19 14.92 -27.31
CA GLY A 77 5.08 14.70 -28.44
C GLY A 77 6.46 14.21 -28.00
N LEU A 78 7.07 13.42 -28.88
CA LEU A 78 8.42 12.87 -28.71
C LEU A 78 9.21 13.20 -29.97
N SER A 79 10.37 13.85 -29.81
CA SER A 79 11.28 14.22 -30.90
C SER A 79 12.60 13.47 -30.78
N PRO A 80 12.77 12.32 -31.48
CA PRO A 80 13.93 11.45 -31.32
C PRO A 80 15.27 12.10 -31.66
N ALA A 81 15.30 12.95 -32.70
CA ALA A 81 16.53 13.57 -33.20
C ALA A 81 17.33 14.30 -32.11
N ASN A 82 16.63 14.96 -31.18
CA ASN A 82 17.24 15.72 -30.08
C ASN A 82 16.84 15.20 -28.70
N ARG A 83 16.15 14.04 -28.63
CA ARG A 83 15.58 13.44 -27.42
C ARG A 83 14.73 14.41 -26.60
N VAL A 84 13.87 15.18 -27.28
CA VAL A 84 12.99 16.17 -26.63
C VAL A 84 11.61 15.59 -26.42
N VAL A 85 11.08 15.76 -25.22
CA VAL A 85 9.70 15.45 -24.84
C VAL A 85 8.92 16.76 -24.74
N ASP A 86 7.83 16.86 -25.49
CA ASP A 86 6.87 17.98 -25.40
C ASP A 86 5.79 17.63 -24.39
N VAL A 87 5.71 18.40 -23.31
CA VAL A 87 4.75 18.25 -22.23
C VAL A 87 3.75 19.41 -22.29
N LYS A 88 2.48 19.10 -22.51
CA LYS A 88 1.39 20.06 -22.32
C LYS A 88 1.21 20.29 -20.82
N VAL A 89 1.18 21.55 -20.41
CA VAL A 89 0.90 21.91 -19.02
C VAL A 89 -0.59 21.69 -18.75
N ASP A 90 -0.91 20.75 -17.88
CA ASP A 90 -2.29 20.52 -17.45
C ASP A 90 -2.61 21.39 -16.22
N GLU A 91 -1.64 21.54 -15.32
CA GLU A 91 -1.86 22.24 -14.07
C GLU A 91 -0.56 22.83 -13.48
N ALA A 92 -0.62 24.10 -13.05
CA ALA A 92 0.36 24.64 -12.11
C ALA A 92 -0.04 24.23 -10.68
N LEU A 93 0.71 23.29 -10.12
CA LEU A 93 0.48 22.77 -8.77
C LEU A 93 1.07 23.67 -7.68
N LYS A 94 2.04 24.52 -8.05
CA LYS A 94 2.60 25.58 -7.22
C LYS A 94 3.24 26.64 -8.11
N GLY A 95 3.19 27.91 -7.69
CA GLY A 95 3.87 29.00 -8.38
C GLY A 95 3.24 29.35 -9.73
N GLN A 96 3.94 30.18 -10.50
CA GLN A 96 3.47 30.64 -11.80
C GLN A 96 3.73 29.58 -12.88
N SER A 97 2.77 29.38 -13.78
CA SER A 97 2.94 28.52 -14.95
C SER A 97 3.93 29.13 -15.96
N PRO A 98 4.81 28.33 -16.59
CA PRO A 98 5.68 28.79 -17.68
C PRO A 98 4.97 28.95 -19.03
N GLY A 99 3.66 28.66 -19.11
CA GLY A 99 2.85 28.73 -20.32
C GLY A 99 2.06 27.44 -20.55
N GLU A 100 1.62 27.21 -21.78
CA GLU A 100 0.83 26.02 -22.15
C GLU A 100 1.69 24.77 -22.37
N ARG A 101 3.01 24.93 -22.56
CA ARG A 101 3.92 23.84 -22.90
C ARG A 101 5.25 23.97 -22.17
N VAL A 102 5.81 22.83 -21.81
CA VAL A 102 7.17 22.67 -21.29
C VAL A 102 7.90 21.66 -22.17
N ARG A 103 9.15 21.93 -22.53
CA ARG A 103 10.02 20.98 -23.23
C ARG A 103 11.05 20.40 -22.28
N VAL A 104 11.20 19.09 -22.31
CA VAL A 104 12.21 18.38 -21.52
C VAL A 104 13.13 17.62 -22.46
N GLN A 105 14.39 18.05 -22.57
CA GLN A 105 15.42 17.34 -23.32
C GLN A 105 16.06 16.26 -22.43
N LEU A 106 15.92 15.00 -22.81
CA LEU A 106 16.52 13.85 -22.14
C LEU A 106 17.96 13.62 -22.62
N ALA A 107 18.87 14.52 -22.23
CA ALA A 107 20.25 14.47 -22.71
C ALA A 107 21.05 13.31 -22.06
N ALA A 108 20.81 13.02 -20.78
CA ALA A 108 21.33 11.84 -20.09
C ALA A 108 20.35 11.36 -19.00
N PRO A 109 20.11 10.04 -18.87
CA PRO A 109 20.63 8.98 -19.72
C PRO A 109 19.87 8.82 -21.05
N PRO A 110 20.53 8.43 -22.17
CA PRO A 110 19.88 8.22 -23.47
C PRO A 110 18.77 7.16 -23.45
N GLU A 111 18.93 6.12 -22.65
CA GLU A 111 18.00 4.98 -22.52
C GLU A 111 16.65 5.36 -21.89
N LEU A 112 16.53 6.55 -21.30
CA LEU A 112 15.25 7.00 -20.76
C LEU A 112 14.27 7.42 -21.87
N PHE A 113 14.75 7.93 -23.00
CA PHE A 113 13.88 8.45 -24.05
C PHE A 113 12.92 7.38 -24.62
N PRO A 114 13.35 6.13 -24.89
CA PRO A 114 12.44 5.04 -25.25
C PRO A 114 11.38 4.67 -24.21
N ALA A 115 11.58 4.99 -22.93
CA ALA A 115 10.62 4.69 -21.86
C ALA A 115 9.45 5.69 -21.80
N ALA A 116 9.64 6.88 -22.37
CA ALA A 116 8.63 7.93 -22.44
C ALA A 116 7.60 7.64 -23.54
N ALA A 117 6.31 7.84 -23.24
CA ALA A 117 5.22 7.65 -24.18
C ALA A 117 4.20 8.80 -24.11
N VAL A 118 3.59 9.12 -25.26
CA VAL A 118 2.49 10.09 -25.35
C VAL A 118 1.34 9.65 -24.44
N GLY A 119 0.74 10.61 -23.72
CA GLY A 119 -0.31 10.38 -22.74
C GLY A 119 0.20 10.10 -21.32
N GLN A 120 1.50 9.82 -21.13
CA GLN A 120 2.05 9.69 -19.79
C GLN A 120 2.17 11.05 -19.09
N PRO A 121 2.01 11.10 -17.76
CA PRO A 121 2.23 12.31 -17.00
C PRO A 121 3.73 12.63 -16.87
N ALA A 122 4.02 13.91 -16.62
CA ALA A 122 5.32 14.41 -16.21
C ALA A 122 5.15 15.48 -15.14
N VAL A 123 6.13 15.57 -14.23
CA VAL A 123 6.17 16.59 -13.17
C VAL A 123 7.51 17.31 -13.20
N VAL A 124 7.47 18.64 -13.05
CA VAL A 124 8.66 19.48 -12.95
C VAL A 124 8.61 20.27 -11.65
N PHE A 125 9.56 20.02 -10.75
CA PHE A 125 9.81 20.79 -9.53
C PHE A 125 10.90 21.83 -9.81
N ALA A 126 10.49 23.02 -10.23
CA ALA A 126 11.41 24.10 -10.58
C ALA A 126 11.91 24.85 -9.33
N GLY A 127 13.21 25.13 -9.34
CA GLY A 127 13.94 25.81 -8.27
C GLY A 127 15.06 26.69 -8.80
N GLU A 128 15.96 27.07 -7.90
CA GLU A 128 17.17 27.80 -8.23
C GLU A 128 18.29 27.34 -7.30
N ASP A 129 19.45 27.06 -7.87
CA ASP A 129 20.67 26.78 -7.13
C ASP A 129 21.78 27.74 -7.59
N ALA A 130 22.37 28.45 -6.64
CA ALA A 130 23.40 29.47 -6.88
C ALA A 130 23.10 30.45 -8.04
N GLY A 131 21.85 30.91 -8.21
CA GLY A 131 21.46 31.81 -9.30
C GLY A 131 21.04 31.12 -10.60
N LYS A 132 21.24 29.80 -10.72
CA LYS A 132 20.90 29.03 -11.92
C LYS A 132 19.56 28.33 -11.74
N ALA A 133 18.75 28.33 -12.80
CA ALA A 133 17.51 27.58 -12.81
C ALA A 133 17.81 26.07 -12.85
N VAL A 134 17.30 25.34 -11.87
CA VAL A 134 17.41 23.89 -11.76
C VAL A 134 16.03 23.31 -11.52
N ALA A 135 15.82 22.07 -11.93
CA ALA A 135 14.61 21.34 -11.63
C ALA A 135 14.91 19.89 -11.27
N ILE A 136 14.05 19.35 -10.42
CA ILE A 136 13.86 17.91 -10.34
C ILE A 136 12.67 17.57 -11.23
N VAL A 137 12.85 16.63 -12.15
CA VAL A 137 11.81 16.17 -13.07
C VAL A 137 11.47 14.73 -12.73
N HIS A 138 10.18 14.39 -12.75
CA HIS A 138 9.73 13.01 -12.72
C HIS A 138 8.99 12.69 -14.01
N LEU A 139 9.52 11.74 -14.76
CA LEU A 139 9.03 11.38 -16.09
C LEU A 139 9.39 9.93 -16.37
N ALA A 140 8.47 9.18 -17.00
CA ALA A 140 8.62 7.74 -17.26
C ALA A 140 9.06 6.96 -15.99
N ASP A 141 8.44 7.30 -14.87
CA ASP A 141 8.66 6.70 -13.54
C ASP A 141 10.09 6.84 -13.02
N THR A 142 10.80 7.88 -13.47
CA THR A 142 12.20 8.12 -13.11
C THR A 142 12.39 9.53 -12.59
N TRP A 143 13.13 9.65 -11.47
CA TRP A 143 13.60 10.91 -10.92
C TRP A 143 14.84 11.42 -11.67
N LEU A 144 14.83 12.68 -12.07
CA LEU A 144 15.81 13.29 -12.96
C LEU A 144 16.24 14.66 -12.44
N LEU A 145 17.50 15.02 -12.68
CA LEU A 145 18.02 16.37 -12.45
C LEU A 145 18.09 17.10 -13.80
N ALA A 146 17.55 18.30 -13.85
CA ALA A 146 17.55 19.13 -15.05
C ALA A 146 18.02 20.56 -14.79
N GLU A 147 18.62 21.15 -15.81
CA GLU A 147 19.01 22.56 -15.85
C GLU A 147 18.03 23.34 -16.75
N GLY A 148 17.71 24.56 -16.36
CA GLY A 148 16.86 25.44 -17.14
C GLY A 148 17.59 26.02 -18.36
N ILE A 149 16.88 26.10 -19.48
CA ILE A 149 17.31 26.79 -20.70
C ILE A 149 16.45 28.05 -20.86
N GLY A 150 17.09 29.22 -20.91
CA GLY A 150 16.43 30.52 -21.05
C GLY A 150 16.07 31.16 -19.71
N ASP A 151 15.28 32.24 -19.79
CA ASP A 151 14.89 33.04 -18.62
C ASP A 151 13.63 32.49 -17.92
N PRO A 152 13.45 32.76 -16.61
CA PRO A 152 12.20 32.46 -15.92
C PRO A 152 10.98 33.20 -16.49
N PRO A 153 9.78 32.59 -16.50
CA PRO A 153 9.51 31.23 -16.08
C PRO A 153 10.03 30.20 -17.10
N VAL A 154 10.84 29.26 -16.63
CA VAL A 154 11.59 28.36 -17.49
C VAL A 154 10.65 27.32 -18.12
N ALA A 155 10.52 27.41 -19.45
CA ALA A 155 9.70 26.49 -20.25
C ALA A 155 10.52 25.37 -20.90
N ALA A 156 11.85 25.40 -20.82
CA ALA A 156 12.73 24.39 -21.42
C ALA A 156 13.73 23.88 -20.39
N TRP A 157 13.80 22.56 -20.24
CA TRP A 157 14.66 21.88 -19.27
C TRP A 157 15.54 20.86 -19.98
N ARG A 158 16.82 20.81 -19.62
CA ARG A 158 17.76 19.78 -20.10
C ARG A 158 18.12 18.87 -18.96
N VAL A 159 17.72 17.62 -19.05
CA VAL A 159 18.07 16.58 -18.08
C VAL A 159 19.55 16.24 -18.23
N VAL A 160 20.28 16.35 -17.13
CA VAL A 160 21.74 16.15 -17.09
C VAL A 160 22.13 14.82 -16.45
N GLN A 161 21.29 14.25 -15.59
CA GLN A 161 21.50 12.94 -14.97
C GLN A 161 20.22 12.38 -14.33
N THR A 162 20.25 11.09 -13.97
CA THR A 162 19.27 10.50 -13.04
C THR A 162 19.50 11.01 -11.61
N LYS A 163 18.45 10.94 -10.80
CA LYS A 163 18.48 11.31 -9.38
C LYS A 163 17.93 10.16 -8.52
N PRO A 164 18.62 9.00 -8.46
CA PRO A 164 18.13 7.80 -7.78
C PRO A 164 17.93 8.01 -6.26
N ASP A 165 18.68 8.92 -5.64
CA ASP A 165 18.50 9.34 -4.25
C ASP A 165 17.09 9.91 -3.98
N ALA A 166 16.44 10.50 -4.99
CA ALA A 166 15.06 10.96 -4.86
C ALA A 166 14.03 9.81 -4.89
N ALA A 167 14.40 8.61 -5.36
CA ALA A 167 13.49 7.45 -5.31
C ALA A 167 13.16 7.04 -3.87
N ALA A 168 14.07 7.25 -2.92
CA ALA A 168 13.78 7.09 -1.49
C ALA A 168 12.68 8.05 -1.00
N SER A 169 12.53 9.21 -1.66
CA SER A 169 11.48 10.19 -1.36
C SER A 169 10.12 9.66 -1.80
N PHE A 170 10.04 9.06 -2.98
CA PHE A 170 8.85 8.41 -3.51
C PHE A 170 9.23 7.44 -4.65
N PRO A 171 9.06 6.12 -4.47
CA PRO A 171 9.47 5.13 -5.46
C PRO A 171 8.39 4.82 -6.51
N GLY A 172 7.16 5.30 -6.30
CA GLY A 172 6.01 4.99 -7.14
C GLY A 172 6.02 5.66 -8.52
N SER A 173 4.95 5.46 -9.29
CA SER A 173 4.87 5.98 -10.65
C SER A 173 4.72 7.50 -10.72
N THR A 174 4.96 8.06 -11.90
CA THR A 174 4.71 9.48 -12.18
C THR A 174 3.24 9.85 -12.00
N ARG A 175 2.31 8.92 -12.30
CA ARG A 175 0.86 9.11 -12.07
C ARG A 175 0.55 9.21 -10.58
N GLY A 176 1.11 8.30 -9.77
CA GLY A 176 1.01 8.35 -8.31
C GLY A 176 1.58 9.64 -7.72
N LEU A 177 2.75 10.08 -8.22
CA LEU A 177 3.39 11.30 -7.76
C LEU A 177 2.55 12.56 -8.06
N VAL A 178 1.94 12.65 -9.25
CA VAL A 178 1.01 13.76 -9.57
C VAL A 178 -0.16 13.78 -8.60
N ALA A 179 -0.76 12.62 -8.30
CA ALA A 179 -1.87 12.51 -7.36
C ALA A 179 -1.48 12.94 -5.94
N LEU A 180 -0.28 12.54 -5.50
CA LEU A 180 0.29 12.97 -4.22
C LEU A 180 0.50 14.49 -4.15
N ILE A 181 1.07 15.11 -5.19
CA ILE A 181 1.30 16.57 -5.21
C ILE A 181 -0.03 17.34 -5.23
N ARG A 182 -1.05 16.84 -5.95
CA ARG A 182 -2.39 17.43 -5.91
C ARG A 182 -2.97 17.41 -4.51
N ALA A 183 -2.78 16.33 -3.75
CA ALA A 183 -3.21 16.26 -2.37
C ALA A 183 -2.42 17.24 -1.47
N LEU A 184 -1.10 17.40 -1.68
CA LEU A 184 -0.31 18.43 -1.00
C LEU A 184 -0.80 19.86 -1.31
N LYS A 185 -1.11 20.16 -2.57
CA LYS A 185 -1.71 21.44 -2.99
C LYS A 185 -3.04 21.70 -2.26
N ALA A 186 -3.84 20.65 -2.05
CA ALA A 186 -5.09 20.70 -1.30
C ALA A 186 -4.89 20.79 0.24
N GLY A 187 -3.64 20.90 0.73
CA GLY A 187 -3.33 21.03 2.15
C GLY A 187 -3.40 19.73 2.94
N ARG A 188 -3.41 18.56 2.28
CA ARG A 188 -3.43 17.24 2.94
C ARG A 188 -2.00 16.75 3.14
N VAL A 189 -1.78 15.91 4.16
CA VAL A 189 -0.56 15.11 4.33
C VAL A 189 -0.89 13.71 3.81
N PRO A 190 -0.60 13.39 2.54
CA PRO A 190 -1.31 12.32 1.88
C PRO A 190 -0.56 11.00 1.86
N ALA A 191 0.72 11.03 2.25
CA ALA A 191 1.58 9.85 2.30
C ALA A 191 2.24 9.70 3.65
N LYS A 192 2.45 8.42 4.00
CA LYS A 192 3.19 8.04 5.18
C LYS A 192 4.69 8.28 4.96
N GLU A 193 5.31 8.92 5.93
CA GLU A 193 6.73 9.34 5.90
C GLU A 193 7.57 8.61 6.96
N GLU A 194 6.94 7.93 7.91
CA GLU A 194 7.58 7.23 9.03
C GLU A 194 6.98 5.84 9.23
N TYR A 195 7.85 4.88 9.52
CA TYR A 195 7.46 3.49 9.77
C TYR A 195 6.88 3.34 11.19
N PRO A 196 5.68 2.77 11.35
CA PRO A 196 5.08 2.51 12.65
C PRO A 196 5.59 1.19 13.24
N ASP A 197 5.87 1.12 14.54
CA ASP A 197 6.19 -0.16 15.18
C ASP A 197 4.98 -1.11 15.11
N ALA A 198 5.21 -2.34 14.64
CA ALA A 198 4.14 -3.32 14.50
C ALA A 198 3.88 -4.06 15.83
N PHE A 199 2.61 -4.34 16.12
CA PHE A 199 2.17 -5.23 17.21
C PHE A 199 2.76 -4.94 18.59
N VAL A 200 2.84 -3.66 18.99
CA VAL A 200 3.46 -3.25 20.26
C VAL A 200 2.66 -3.64 21.50
N GLY A 201 1.36 -3.96 21.35
CA GLY A 201 0.48 -4.37 22.45
C GLY A 201 0.67 -5.82 22.92
N GLY A 202 1.54 -6.59 22.27
CA GLY A 202 1.80 -7.98 22.58
C GLY A 202 0.78 -8.96 21.99
N ALA A 203 0.71 -10.17 22.55
CA ALA A 203 -0.16 -11.24 22.07
C ALA A 203 -1.01 -11.83 23.18
N ALA A 204 -2.28 -12.13 22.87
CA ALA A 204 -3.21 -12.78 23.77
C ALA A 204 -3.75 -14.06 23.12
N GLU A 205 -3.81 -15.17 23.86
CA GLU A 205 -4.57 -16.33 23.42
C GLU A 205 -6.07 -16.00 23.55
N VAL A 206 -6.80 -16.07 22.43
CA VAL A 206 -8.23 -15.71 22.37
C VAL A 206 -9.13 -16.93 22.19
N ALA A 207 -8.59 -18.05 21.72
CA ALA A 207 -9.36 -19.29 21.56
C ALA A 207 -8.48 -20.53 21.49
N ARG A 208 -9.11 -21.69 21.70
CA ARG A 208 -8.57 -22.99 21.31
C ARG A 208 -9.65 -23.76 20.56
N LEU A 209 -9.51 -23.82 19.24
CA LEU A 209 -10.50 -24.42 18.35
C LEU A 209 -10.30 -25.95 18.30
N PRO A 210 -11.37 -26.76 18.36
CA PRO A 210 -11.31 -28.22 18.24
C PRO A 210 -11.11 -28.66 16.78
N VAL A 211 -10.04 -28.19 16.14
CA VAL A 211 -9.68 -28.49 14.75
C VAL A 211 -8.38 -29.27 14.67
N GLN A 212 -8.24 -30.10 13.63
CA GLN A 212 -7.01 -30.86 13.38
C GLN A 212 -6.36 -30.41 12.07
N LYS A 213 -5.07 -30.10 12.13
CA LYS A 213 -4.27 -29.65 10.97
C LYS A 213 -4.99 -28.52 10.20
N PRO A 214 -5.26 -27.38 10.85
CA PRO A 214 -5.78 -26.22 10.12
C PRO A 214 -4.81 -25.82 9.00
N ALA A 215 -5.35 -25.37 7.88
CA ALA A 215 -4.61 -25.02 6.67
C ALA A 215 -4.85 -23.57 6.21
N TRP A 216 -6.02 -23.02 6.47
CA TRP A 216 -6.35 -21.63 6.16
C TRP A 216 -7.37 -21.09 7.17
N LEU A 217 -7.41 -19.75 7.29
CA LEU A 217 -8.28 -19.01 8.19
C LEU A 217 -8.83 -17.80 7.45
N VAL A 218 -10.15 -17.58 7.56
CA VAL A 218 -10.81 -16.33 7.20
C VAL A 218 -11.54 -15.82 8.43
N ALA A 219 -11.40 -14.52 8.72
CA ALA A 219 -12.12 -13.84 9.78
C ALA A 219 -13.11 -12.86 9.16
N ALA A 220 -14.40 -13.00 9.45
CA ALA A 220 -15.46 -12.14 8.92
C ALA A 220 -16.68 -12.13 9.86
N ASP A 221 -17.47 -11.06 9.84
CA ASP A 221 -18.77 -11.02 10.52
C ASP A 221 -19.82 -11.76 9.68
N VAL A 222 -20.06 -13.04 9.98
CA VAL A 222 -21.01 -13.85 9.19
C VAL A 222 -22.44 -13.73 9.68
N ASN A 223 -22.64 -13.25 10.91
CA ASN A 223 -23.96 -13.19 11.54
C ASN A 223 -24.50 -11.76 11.73
N GLY A 224 -23.73 -10.74 11.39
CA GLY A 224 -24.10 -9.33 11.46
C GLY A 224 -24.03 -8.74 12.88
N ASP A 225 -23.40 -9.41 13.84
CA ASP A 225 -23.28 -8.95 15.22
C ASP A 225 -22.06 -8.05 15.47
N LYS A 226 -21.29 -7.79 14.40
CA LYS A 226 -20.10 -6.96 14.38
C LYS A 226 -18.92 -7.50 15.18
N ARG A 227 -18.85 -8.81 15.34
CA ARG A 227 -17.66 -9.52 15.81
C ARG A 227 -17.09 -10.39 14.69
N LEU A 228 -15.77 -10.61 14.72
CA LEU A 228 -15.13 -11.48 13.75
C LEU A 228 -15.36 -12.94 14.12
N ASP A 229 -16.22 -13.60 13.37
CA ASP A 229 -16.36 -15.05 13.32
C ASP A 229 -15.19 -15.66 12.54
N LEU A 230 -14.89 -16.94 12.78
CA LEU A 230 -13.78 -17.65 12.15
C LEU A 230 -14.29 -18.77 11.25
N VAL A 231 -13.90 -18.73 9.98
CA VAL A 231 -14.05 -19.84 9.04
C VAL A 231 -12.69 -20.50 8.85
N VAL A 232 -12.61 -21.78 9.17
CA VAL A 232 -11.35 -22.54 9.21
C VAL A 232 -11.43 -23.74 8.28
N GLY A 233 -10.45 -23.88 7.41
CA GLY A 233 -10.20 -25.12 6.67
C GLY A 233 -9.29 -26.03 7.46
N ALA A 234 -9.72 -27.25 7.72
CA ALA A 234 -8.97 -28.25 8.44
C ALA A 234 -9.08 -29.62 7.77
N ALA A 235 -8.31 -30.61 8.23
CA ALA A 235 -8.36 -31.97 7.68
C ALA A 235 -9.77 -32.60 7.74
N GLY A 236 -10.61 -32.15 8.67
CA GLY A 236 -12.01 -32.57 8.82
C GLY A 236 -13.04 -31.77 7.99
N GLY A 237 -12.59 -30.92 7.06
CA GLY A 237 -13.44 -30.04 6.26
C GLY A 237 -13.47 -28.60 6.77
N VAL A 238 -14.43 -27.84 6.27
CA VAL A 238 -14.67 -26.44 6.67
C VAL A 238 -15.39 -26.40 8.02
N LYS A 239 -14.92 -25.53 8.91
CA LYS A 239 -15.50 -25.28 10.24
C LYS A 239 -15.83 -23.82 10.41
N LEU A 240 -17.01 -23.53 10.95
CA LEU A 240 -17.43 -22.17 11.32
C LEU A 240 -17.49 -22.04 12.83
N PHE A 241 -16.87 -20.98 13.35
CA PHE A 241 -16.92 -20.62 14.76
C PHE A 241 -17.45 -19.20 14.91
N LEU A 242 -18.61 -19.06 15.54
CA LEU A 242 -19.16 -17.73 15.84
C LEU A 242 -18.49 -17.13 17.07
N ALA A 243 -18.15 -15.85 17.00
CA ALA A 243 -17.66 -15.07 18.11
C ALA A 243 -18.79 -14.73 19.09
N SER A 244 -18.45 -14.64 20.37
CA SER A 244 -19.34 -14.21 21.43
C SER A 244 -18.54 -13.57 22.56
N ALA A 245 -19.23 -12.98 23.54
CA ALA A 245 -18.58 -12.47 24.74
C ALA A 245 -17.89 -13.58 25.57
N GLN A 246 -18.24 -14.85 25.34
CA GLN A 246 -17.66 -16.02 26.00
C GLN A 246 -16.59 -16.71 25.14
N GLY A 247 -16.19 -16.12 24.02
CA GLY A 247 -15.26 -16.70 23.05
C GLY A 247 -15.97 -17.33 21.86
N TYR A 248 -15.35 -18.34 21.25
CA TYR A 248 -15.80 -18.92 19.99
C TYR A 248 -16.63 -20.19 20.19
N LYS A 249 -17.74 -20.32 19.45
CA LYS A 249 -18.60 -21.51 19.47
C LYS A 249 -18.74 -22.10 18.07
N GLU A 250 -18.50 -23.41 17.93
CA GLU A 250 -18.69 -24.11 16.66
C GLU A 250 -20.16 -24.05 16.24
N ALA A 251 -20.40 -23.64 15.00
CA ALA A 251 -21.72 -23.46 14.40
C ALA A 251 -21.84 -24.11 13.01
N THR A 252 -20.82 -24.88 12.58
CA THR A 252 -20.71 -25.50 11.25
C THR A 252 -22.01 -26.12 10.74
N ASP A 253 -22.60 -27.04 11.51
CA ASP A 253 -23.79 -27.78 11.07
C ASP A 253 -25.04 -26.91 11.09
N ALA A 254 -25.19 -26.09 12.13
CA ALA A 254 -26.33 -25.18 12.28
C ALA A 254 -26.40 -24.15 11.13
N TRP A 255 -25.24 -23.78 10.58
CA TRP A 255 -25.12 -22.83 9.47
C TRP A 255 -25.09 -23.48 8.10
N GLY A 256 -25.35 -24.79 7.99
CA GLY A 256 -25.46 -25.48 6.71
C GLY A 256 -24.12 -25.79 6.04
N LEU A 257 -23.01 -25.79 6.78
CA LEU A 257 -21.67 -26.10 6.28
C LEU A 257 -21.21 -27.53 6.60
N ALA A 258 -22.11 -28.38 7.12
CA ALA A 258 -21.82 -29.77 7.40
C ALA A 258 -21.32 -30.52 6.15
N GLY A 259 -20.16 -31.17 6.26
CA GLY A 259 -19.56 -31.96 5.18
C GLY A 259 -18.95 -31.13 4.03
N VAL A 260 -18.93 -29.80 4.13
CA VAL A 260 -18.27 -28.94 3.15
C VAL A 260 -16.76 -29.09 3.25
N SER A 261 -16.10 -29.28 2.11
CA SER A 261 -14.64 -29.34 1.99
C SER A 261 -14.18 -28.37 0.91
N ALA A 262 -13.16 -27.59 1.23
CA ALA A 262 -12.60 -26.57 0.36
C ALA A 262 -11.12 -26.34 0.70
N ALA A 263 -10.27 -26.19 -0.31
CA ALA A 263 -8.86 -25.87 -0.14
C ALA A 263 -8.61 -24.36 0.00
N SER A 264 -9.61 -23.53 -0.26
CA SER A 264 -9.55 -22.08 -0.12
C SER A 264 -10.90 -21.49 0.28
N CYS A 265 -10.85 -20.30 0.87
CA CYS A 265 -12.03 -19.51 1.21
C CYS A 265 -11.80 -18.03 0.90
N ALA A 266 -12.82 -17.36 0.37
CA ALA A 266 -12.92 -15.91 0.38
C ALA A 266 -14.27 -15.49 0.97
N ALA A 267 -14.30 -14.35 1.65
CA ALA A 267 -15.51 -13.79 2.26
C ALA A 267 -15.77 -12.38 1.70
N GLY A 268 -17.05 -12.03 1.54
CA GLY A 268 -17.50 -10.73 1.03
C GLY A 268 -18.97 -10.79 0.58
N ASP A 269 -19.59 -9.65 0.33
CA ASP A 269 -21.01 -9.55 -0.07
C ASP A 269 -21.20 -9.81 -1.56
N ALA A 270 -21.02 -11.07 -1.98
CA ALA A 270 -21.01 -11.46 -3.38
C ALA A 270 -22.35 -11.25 -4.11
N ASN A 271 -23.47 -11.06 -3.42
CA ASN A 271 -24.77 -10.82 -4.05
C ASN A 271 -25.31 -9.38 -3.87
N GLY A 272 -24.66 -8.55 -3.06
CA GLY A 272 -25.02 -7.16 -2.79
C GLY A 272 -26.17 -6.96 -1.80
N ASP A 273 -26.47 -7.95 -0.95
CA ASP A 273 -27.55 -7.88 0.03
C ASP A 273 -27.11 -7.32 1.40
N GLY A 274 -25.83 -6.97 1.52
CA GLY A 274 -25.22 -6.43 2.73
C GLY A 274 -24.79 -7.49 3.75
N LYS A 275 -24.84 -8.78 3.41
CA LYS A 275 -24.38 -9.87 4.27
C LYS A 275 -23.11 -10.50 3.74
N THR A 276 -22.39 -11.17 4.62
CA THR A 276 -21.19 -11.92 4.24
C THR A 276 -21.59 -13.20 3.51
N ASP A 277 -21.13 -13.34 2.27
CA ASP A 277 -21.12 -14.59 1.51
C ASP A 277 -19.73 -15.23 1.58
N LEU A 278 -19.65 -16.53 1.26
CA LEU A 278 -18.42 -17.30 1.26
C LEU A 278 -18.20 -18.01 -0.08
N LEU A 279 -17.06 -17.78 -0.73
CA LEU A 279 -16.57 -18.67 -1.77
C LEU A 279 -15.77 -19.79 -1.12
N LEU A 280 -16.36 -20.98 -0.99
CA LEU A 280 -15.68 -22.17 -0.46
C LEU A 280 -15.28 -23.08 -1.62
N GLY A 281 -13.99 -23.05 -1.95
CA GLY A 281 -13.47 -23.68 -3.14
C GLY A 281 -14.18 -23.16 -4.38
N ARG A 282 -14.74 -24.05 -5.20
CA ARG A 282 -15.44 -23.66 -6.44
C ARG A 282 -16.91 -23.32 -6.26
N THR A 283 -17.40 -23.18 -5.03
CA THR A 283 -18.83 -23.01 -4.75
C THR A 283 -19.06 -21.75 -3.91
N LEU A 284 -19.94 -20.89 -4.41
CA LEU A 284 -20.43 -19.73 -3.66
C LEU A 284 -21.53 -20.18 -2.70
N TYR A 285 -21.38 -19.82 -1.43
CA TYR A 285 -22.36 -20.01 -0.36
C TYR A 285 -22.88 -18.64 0.04
N VAL A 286 -24.18 -18.43 -0.14
CA VAL A 286 -24.85 -17.16 0.08
C VAL A 286 -25.39 -17.08 1.51
N GLY A 287 -25.14 -15.97 2.19
CA GLY A 287 -25.64 -15.68 3.53
C GLY A 287 -27.16 -15.46 3.53
N ALA A 288 -27.93 -16.42 4.04
CA ALA A 288 -29.39 -16.40 4.01
C ALA A 288 -30.00 -16.34 5.42
N GLY A 289 -29.69 -15.28 6.16
CA GLY A 289 -30.15 -15.10 7.53
C GLY A 289 -29.17 -15.74 8.50
N ASP A 290 -29.58 -16.84 9.15
CA ASP A 290 -28.80 -17.57 10.16
C ASP A 290 -28.06 -18.80 9.59
N LYS A 291 -27.94 -18.89 8.26
CA LYS A 291 -27.29 -20.01 7.57
C LYS A 291 -26.73 -19.61 6.22
N PHE A 292 -25.81 -20.42 5.74
CA PHE A 292 -25.37 -20.39 4.36
C PHE A 292 -26.21 -21.31 3.48
N VAL A 293 -26.56 -20.83 2.29
CA VAL A 293 -27.21 -21.63 1.26
C VAL A 293 -26.23 -21.79 0.11
N ARG A 294 -26.01 -23.03 -0.31
CA ARG A 294 -25.23 -23.33 -1.50
C ARG A 294 -25.85 -22.62 -2.70
N GLY A 295 -25.12 -21.71 -3.33
CA GLY A 295 -25.54 -21.08 -4.57
C GLY A 295 -25.72 -22.11 -5.67
N GLU A 296 -26.80 -21.99 -6.44
CA GLU A 296 -27.04 -22.83 -7.63
C GLU A 296 -26.11 -22.48 -8.80
N LEU A 297 -25.34 -21.39 -8.65
CA LEU A 297 -24.47 -20.85 -9.67
C LEU A 297 -23.17 -21.65 -9.82
N ASP A 298 -22.97 -22.27 -10.98
CA ASP A 298 -21.67 -22.79 -11.40
C ASP A 298 -20.92 -21.71 -12.20
N LEU A 299 -19.88 -21.15 -11.59
CA LEU A 299 -18.98 -20.16 -12.21
C LEU A 299 -18.01 -20.81 -13.22
N GLY A 300 -17.93 -22.14 -13.27
CA GLY A 300 -16.99 -22.87 -14.12
C GLY A 300 -15.54 -22.50 -13.77
N LEU A 301 -15.23 -22.42 -12.47
CA LEU A 301 -13.89 -22.15 -11.96
C LEU A 301 -12.99 -23.38 -12.13
N PRO A 302 -11.68 -23.19 -12.38
CA PRO A 302 -10.72 -24.28 -12.56
C PRO A 302 -10.47 -25.05 -11.25
N ALA A 303 -9.71 -26.14 -11.32
CA ALA A 303 -9.42 -26.98 -10.16
C ALA A 303 -8.64 -26.19 -9.08
N GLU A 304 -9.01 -26.38 -7.80
CA GLU A 304 -8.42 -25.62 -6.68
C GLU A 304 -6.91 -25.83 -6.54
N SER A 305 -6.37 -26.96 -7.02
CA SER A 305 -4.93 -27.22 -7.04
C SER A 305 -4.12 -26.20 -7.86
N GLU A 306 -4.78 -25.54 -8.81
CA GLU A 306 -4.18 -24.52 -9.68
C GLU A 306 -4.19 -23.12 -9.05
N TRP A 307 -4.97 -22.91 -7.99
CA TRP A 307 -5.21 -21.60 -7.40
C TRP A 307 -3.99 -21.14 -6.59
N LEU A 308 -3.71 -19.85 -6.67
CA LEU A 308 -2.76 -19.14 -5.82
C LEU A 308 -3.52 -18.32 -4.76
N ALA A 309 -4.59 -17.65 -5.16
CA ALA A 309 -5.44 -16.85 -4.27
C ALA A 309 -6.85 -16.72 -4.85
N ALA A 310 -7.82 -16.47 -3.98
CA ALA A 310 -9.18 -16.13 -4.35
C ALA A 310 -9.67 -14.94 -3.52
N ALA A 311 -10.59 -14.16 -4.06
CA ALA A 311 -11.16 -13.01 -3.37
C ALA A 311 -12.60 -12.74 -3.83
N LEU A 312 -13.37 -12.07 -2.96
CA LEU A 312 -14.61 -11.38 -3.30
C LEU A 312 -14.34 -9.88 -3.22
N ALA A 313 -14.12 -9.22 -4.36
CA ALA A 313 -13.72 -7.82 -4.41
C ALA A 313 -14.09 -7.15 -5.74
N ASP A 314 -14.33 -5.85 -5.72
CA ASP A 314 -14.66 -5.06 -6.91
C ASP A 314 -13.45 -4.97 -7.85
N ALA A 315 -13.46 -5.75 -8.93
CA ALA A 315 -12.41 -5.78 -9.93
C ALA A 315 -12.75 -4.94 -11.17
N THR A 316 -14.04 -4.69 -11.41
CA THR A 316 -14.53 -3.94 -12.58
C THR A 316 -14.66 -2.43 -12.32
N GLY A 317 -14.67 -2.01 -11.05
CA GLY A 317 -14.89 -0.63 -10.61
C GLY A 317 -16.37 -0.25 -10.52
N ASP A 318 -17.28 -1.24 -10.51
CA ASP A 318 -18.73 -1.05 -10.48
C ASP A 318 -19.32 -1.00 -9.06
N LYS A 319 -18.45 -1.09 -8.04
CA LYS A 319 -18.75 -1.12 -6.61
C LYS A 319 -19.49 -2.36 -6.12
N ARG A 320 -19.51 -3.45 -6.90
CA ARG A 320 -19.97 -4.76 -6.48
C ARG A 320 -18.77 -5.70 -6.36
N PRO A 321 -18.69 -6.54 -5.32
CA PRO A 321 -17.60 -7.49 -5.24
C PRO A 321 -17.80 -8.60 -6.28
N ASP A 322 -16.78 -8.77 -7.13
CA ASP A 322 -16.65 -9.83 -8.12
C ASP A 322 -15.99 -11.06 -7.49
N THR A 323 -16.23 -12.23 -8.08
CA THR A 323 -15.52 -13.46 -7.70
C THR A 323 -14.22 -13.56 -8.48
N LEU A 324 -13.10 -13.59 -7.76
CA LEU A 324 -11.76 -13.58 -8.32
C LEU A 324 -11.01 -14.85 -7.99
N VAL A 325 -10.39 -15.46 -9.00
CA VAL A 325 -9.45 -16.57 -8.82
C VAL A 325 -8.17 -16.27 -9.57
N LEU A 326 -7.06 -16.17 -8.85
CA LEU A 326 -5.73 -16.05 -9.43
C LEU A 326 -5.06 -17.42 -9.43
N LEU A 327 -4.64 -17.88 -10.61
CA LEU A 327 -3.92 -19.14 -10.77
C LEU A 327 -2.42 -18.97 -10.58
N LYS A 328 -1.74 -20.06 -10.19
CA LYS A 328 -0.27 -20.13 -10.10
C LYS A 328 0.43 -19.80 -11.42
N SER A 329 -0.27 -19.99 -12.55
CA SER A 329 0.20 -19.63 -13.89
C SER A 329 0.16 -18.13 -14.19
N GLY A 330 -0.45 -17.31 -13.33
CA GLY A 330 -0.64 -15.87 -13.56
C GLY A 330 -1.92 -15.50 -14.29
N ARG A 331 -2.74 -16.48 -14.65
CA ARG A 331 -4.07 -16.23 -15.20
C ARG A 331 -5.00 -15.83 -14.06
N LEU A 332 -5.51 -14.60 -14.12
CA LEU A 332 -6.60 -14.13 -13.28
C LEU A 332 -7.93 -14.39 -13.99
N ILE A 333 -8.86 -15.01 -13.28
CA ILE A 333 -10.24 -15.20 -13.71
C ILE A 333 -11.10 -14.26 -12.87
N VAL A 334 -11.94 -13.49 -13.55
CA VAL A 334 -12.92 -12.60 -12.93
C VAL A 334 -14.30 -13.10 -13.34
N CYS A 335 -15.11 -13.42 -12.36
CA CYS A 335 -16.53 -13.65 -12.52
C CYS A 335 -17.24 -12.41 -12.00
N GLU A 336 -17.75 -11.62 -12.92
CA GLU A 336 -18.34 -10.31 -12.67
C GLU A 336 -19.71 -10.45 -12.05
N ASN A 337 -19.93 -9.69 -10.97
CA ASN A 337 -21.16 -9.74 -10.23
C ASN A 337 -22.27 -8.99 -10.97
N PRO A 338 -23.34 -9.69 -11.43
CA PRO A 338 -24.42 -9.08 -12.21
C PRO A 338 -25.27 -8.09 -11.39
N GLY A 339 -25.14 -8.12 -10.06
CA GLY A 339 -26.06 -7.44 -9.16
C GLY A 339 -27.47 -8.05 -9.17
N ALA A 340 -28.36 -7.51 -8.35
CA ALA A 340 -29.71 -8.05 -8.14
C ALA A 340 -30.62 -8.05 -9.38
N ALA A 341 -30.29 -7.29 -10.43
CA ALA A 341 -31.16 -7.03 -11.58
C ALA A 341 -30.79 -7.78 -12.87
N ALA A 342 -29.60 -8.38 -12.97
CA ALA A 342 -29.12 -9.00 -14.21
C ALA A 342 -29.07 -10.53 -14.13
N LYS A 343 -29.14 -11.18 -15.31
CA LYS A 343 -29.17 -12.64 -15.45
C LYS A 343 -27.76 -13.16 -15.74
N GLY A 344 -27.15 -13.80 -14.73
CA GLY A 344 -25.94 -14.61 -14.89
C GLY A 344 -24.64 -13.82 -14.69
N TRP A 345 -23.64 -14.50 -14.13
CA TRP A 345 -22.30 -13.94 -13.92
C TRP A 345 -21.50 -14.03 -15.23
N GLU A 346 -20.93 -12.91 -15.66
CA GLU A 346 -20.05 -12.88 -16.83
C GLU A 346 -18.62 -13.26 -16.42
N LYS A 347 -17.96 -14.10 -17.21
CA LYS A 347 -16.61 -14.56 -16.91
C LYS A 347 -15.60 -13.97 -17.89
N SER A 348 -14.62 -13.24 -17.36
CA SER A 348 -13.48 -12.73 -18.10
C SER A 348 -12.17 -13.29 -17.52
N ALA A 349 -11.08 -13.20 -18.27
CA ALA A 349 -9.77 -13.63 -17.82
C ALA A 349 -8.66 -12.72 -18.34
N LYS A 350 -7.63 -12.51 -17.52
CA LYS A 350 -6.48 -11.66 -17.82
C LYS A 350 -5.19 -12.39 -17.44
N GLN A 351 -4.19 -12.37 -18.31
CA GLN A 351 -2.86 -12.88 -17.99
C GLN A 351 -2.06 -11.77 -17.29
N LEU A 352 -1.63 -11.98 -16.05
CA LEU A 352 -0.88 -10.99 -15.28
C LEU A 352 0.64 -11.15 -15.45
N TRP A 353 1.14 -12.38 -15.57
CA TRP A 353 2.55 -12.69 -15.86
C TRP A 353 2.67 -13.97 -16.67
N GLU A 354 3.79 -14.18 -17.35
CA GLU A 354 4.08 -15.41 -18.09
C GLU A 354 5.36 -16.05 -17.57
N GLY A 355 5.29 -17.35 -17.21
CA GLY A 355 6.44 -18.09 -16.70
C GLY A 355 7.08 -17.47 -15.46
N GLY A 356 8.37 -17.73 -15.28
CA GLY A 356 9.18 -17.21 -14.17
C GLY A 356 9.14 -18.07 -12.91
N GLU A 357 9.65 -17.49 -11.83
CA GLU A 357 9.66 -18.14 -10.52
C GLU A 357 8.24 -18.39 -10.00
N ALA A 358 8.05 -19.55 -9.38
CA ALA A 358 6.75 -19.97 -8.85
C ALA A 358 6.26 -18.99 -7.77
N PRO A 359 5.00 -18.53 -7.86
CA PRO A 359 4.41 -17.72 -6.81
C PRO A 359 4.14 -18.56 -5.56
N LEU A 360 4.33 -17.93 -4.40
CA LEU A 360 4.22 -18.58 -3.09
C LEU A 360 2.97 -18.12 -2.34
N ALA A 361 2.61 -16.86 -2.46
CA ALA A 361 1.40 -16.29 -1.88
C ALA A 361 0.91 -15.09 -2.69
N ALA A 362 -0.36 -14.74 -2.56
CA ALA A 362 -0.90 -13.50 -3.07
C ALA A 362 -2.06 -12.99 -2.21
N ALA A 363 -2.22 -11.68 -2.18
CA ALA A 363 -3.36 -11.02 -1.55
C ALA A 363 -3.87 -9.89 -2.46
N PHE A 364 -5.14 -9.52 -2.30
CA PHE A 364 -5.77 -8.44 -3.04
C PHE A 364 -6.06 -7.27 -2.12
N SER A 365 -5.94 -6.04 -2.63
CA SER A 365 -6.44 -4.84 -1.96
C SER A 365 -6.67 -3.70 -2.97
N PRO A 366 -7.73 -2.90 -2.81
CA PRO A 366 -7.93 -1.67 -3.58
C PRO A 366 -6.94 -0.55 -3.19
N ASP A 367 -6.29 -0.67 -2.03
CA ASP A 367 -5.43 0.40 -1.48
C ASP A 367 -4.01 0.42 -2.06
N TRP A 368 -3.65 -0.62 -2.82
CA TRP A 368 -2.28 -0.81 -3.32
C TRP A 368 -2.03 -0.20 -4.70
N SER A 369 -3.07 0.34 -5.33
CA SER A 369 -2.94 1.10 -6.58
C SER A 369 -2.78 2.59 -6.32
N GLU A 370 -2.56 3.33 -7.41
CA GLU A 370 -2.43 4.79 -7.37
C GLU A 370 -3.79 5.50 -7.43
N ASP A 371 -4.82 4.82 -7.92
CA ASP A 371 -6.12 5.35 -8.28
C ASP A 371 -7.29 4.62 -7.59
N GLY A 372 -7.00 3.72 -6.65
CA GLY A 372 -8.00 2.93 -5.92
C GLY A 372 -8.51 1.71 -6.69
N ALA A 373 -7.98 1.44 -7.89
CA ALA A 373 -8.24 0.20 -8.60
C ALA A 373 -7.73 -1.01 -7.81
N LEU A 374 -8.47 -2.12 -7.87
CA LEU A 374 -8.04 -3.37 -7.25
C LEU A 374 -6.67 -3.79 -7.77
N SER A 375 -5.78 -4.17 -6.86
CA SER A 375 -4.45 -4.69 -7.15
C SER A 375 -4.19 -5.96 -6.38
N VAL A 376 -3.25 -6.75 -6.88
CA VAL A 376 -2.75 -7.95 -6.20
C VAL A 376 -1.25 -7.82 -5.97
N LEU A 377 -0.79 -8.11 -4.76
CA LEU A 377 0.63 -8.31 -4.46
C LEU A 377 0.91 -9.80 -4.46
N VAL A 378 1.88 -10.22 -5.29
CA VAL A 378 2.30 -11.61 -5.42
C VAL A 378 3.70 -11.76 -4.84
N VAL A 379 3.85 -12.71 -3.92
CA VAL A 379 5.12 -13.06 -3.27
C VAL A 379 5.76 -14.21 -4.03
N ARG A 380 7.04 -14.05 -4.35
CA ARG A 380 7.95 -15.09 -4.85
C ARG A 380 9.19 -15.11 -3.97
N ALA A 381 10.02 -16.14 -4.10
CA ALA A 381 11.22 -16.22 -3.26
C ALA A 381 12.19 -15.06 -3.55
N SER A 382 12.23 -14.53 -4.77
CA SER A 382 13.03 -13.36 -5.14
C SER A 382 12.45 -11.99 -4.73
N GLY A 383 11.18 -11.88 -4.36
CA GLY A 383 10.57 -10.59 -4.03
C GLY A 383 9.06 -10.53 -4.13
N VAL A 384 8.54 -9.32 -4.08
CA VAL A 384 7.10 -9.02 -4.20
C VAL A 384 6.86 -8.24 -5.49
N THR A 385 5.77 -8.55 -6.19
CA THR A 385 5.35 -7.81 -7.39
C THR A 385 3.88 -7.45 -7.30
N ARG A 386 3.56 -6.18 -7.54
CA ARG A 386 2.19 -5.69 -7.70
C ARG A 386 1.74 -5.81 -9.14
N TYR A 387 0.54 -6.35 -9.34
CA TYR A 387 -0.19 -6.31 -10.60
C TYR A 387 -1.51 -5.56 -10.40
N GLU A 388 -1.85 -4.67 -11.32
CA GLU A 388 -3.17 -4.04 -11.34
C GLU A 388 -4.20 -5.04 -11.91
N VAL A 389 -5.26 -5.27 -11.13
CA VAL A 389 -6.37 -6.15 -11.49
C VAL A 389 -7.40 -5.34 -12.29
N GLY A 390 -7.96 -4.30 -11.66
CA GLY A 390 -8.93 -3.38 -12.26
C GLY A 390 -8.31 -2.10 -12.85
N GLY A 391 -9.16 -1.20 -13.36
CA GLY A 391 -8.76 0.15 -13.80
C GLY A 391 -8.13 0.24 -15.19
N LYS A 392 -7.39 1.33 -15.45
CA LYS A 392 -6.81 1.65 -16.78
C LYS A 392 -5.58 0.80 -17.16
N GLY A 393 -5.18 -0.12 -16.29
CA GLY A 393 -3.98 -0.91 -16.43
C GLY A 393 -2.70 -0.14 -16.14
N GLY A 394 -1.67 -0.87 -15.70
CA GLY A 394 -0.38 -0.34 -15.31
C GLY A 394 0.69 -1.43 -15.43
N LYS A 395 1.94 -1.01 -15.64
CA LYS A 395 3.07 -1.94 -15.68
C LYS A 395 3.25 -2.58 -14.30
N PRO A 396 3.50 -3.91 -14.21
CA PRO A 396 3.81 -4.57 -12.94
C PRO A 396 4.91 -3.84 -12.18
N ALA A 397 4.74 -3.64 -10.88
CA ALA A 397 5.71 -2.96 -10.02
C ALA A 397 6.39 -3.99 -9.12
N ASP A 398 7.67 -4.25 -9.34
CA ASP A 398 8.49 -5.08 -8.46
C ASP A 398 8.80 -4.37 -7.14
N LEU A 399 9.48 -5.06 -6.23
CA LEU A 399 9.76 -4.54 -4.89
C LEU A 399 10.56 -3.22 -4.93
N GLU A 400 11.46 -3.06 -5.89
CA GLU A 400 12.24 -1.84 -6.05
C GLU A 400 11.34 -0.67 -6.48
N ARG A 401 10.41 -0.88 -7.42
CA ARG A 401 9.41 0.14 -7.77
C ARG A 401 8.40 0.41 -6.64
N LEU A 402 8.15 -0.56 -5.76
CA LEU A 402 7.24 -0.39 -4.63
C LEU A 402 7.87 0.35 -3.46
N THR A 403 9.17 0.15 -3.21
CA THR A 403 9.83 0.55 -1.96
C THR A 403 11.05 1.46 -2.15
N GLY A 404 11.60 1.51 -3.38
CA GLY A 404 12.85 2.18 -3.71
C GLY A 404 14.10 1.33 -3.49
N ALA A 405 13.95 0.06 -3.09
CA ALA A 405 15.07 -0.85 -2.90
C ALA A 405 14.71 -2.30 -3.28
N PRO A 406 15.66 -3.07 -3.85
CA PRO A 406 15.45 -4.50 -4.12
C PRO A 406 15.44 -5.31 -2.82
N LEU A 407 14.97 -6.56 -2.89
CA LEU A 407 14.90 -7.45 -1.72
C LEU A 407 16.27 -7.65 -1.06
N SER A 408 17.34 -7.70 -1.85
CA SER A 408 18.72 -7.90 -1.39
C SER A 408 19.24 -6.77 -0.48
N ALA A 409 18.58 -5.61 -0.43
CA ALA A 409 18.91 -4.54 0.50
C ALA A 409 18.58 -4.88 1.96
N TYR A 410 17.58 -5.72 2.18
CA TYR A 410 16.99 -6.00 3.49
C TYR A 410 17.71 -7.14 4.22
N LYS A 411 18.82 -6.81 4.88
CA LYS A 411 19.72 -7.78 5.55
C LYS A 411 19.11 -8.49 6.75
N GLY A 412 18.09 -7.92 7.40
CA GLY A 412 17.34 -8.52 8.50
C GLY A 412 16.53 -9.75 8.10
N LEU A 413 16.29 -9.94 6.79
CA LEU A 413 15.80 -11.20 6.23
C LEU A 413 16.91 -12.26 6.08
N GLY A 414 18.14 -11.96 6.53
CA GLY A 414 19.30 -12.84 6.46
C GLY A 414 19.77 -13.15 5.04
N GLY A 415 19.40 -12.33 4.04
CA GLY A 415 19.66 -12.60 2.62
C GLY A 415 18.95 -13.85 2.08
N LYS A 416 17.94 -14.35 2.81
CA LYS A 416 17.19 -15.56 2.45
C LYS A 416 16.06 -15.24 1.46
N PRO A 417 15.66 -16.19 0.61
CA PRO A 417 14.47 -16.04 -0.22
C PRO A 417 13.21 -15.89 0.64
N LEU A 418 12.21 -15.16 0.14
CA LEU A 418 10.92 -15.00 0.80
C LEU A 418 10.09 -16.28 0.67
N HIS A 419 10.13 -17.14 1.69
CA HIS A 419 9.23 -18.28 1.83
C HIS A 419 8.19 -17.99 2.92
N PRO A 420 7.02 -17.45 2.57
CA PRO A 420 6.04 -16.99 3.54
C PRO A 420 5.39 -18.15 4.29
N VAL A 421 5.36 -18.05 5.62
CA VAL A 421 4.45 -18.76 6.51
C VAL A 421 3.13 -17.97 6.62
N VAL A 422 3.22 -16.63 6.62
CA VAL A 422 2.07 -15.72 6.58
C VAL A 422 2.29 -14.68 5.48
N ALA A 423 1.24 -14.37 4.74
CA ALA A 423 1.18 -13.27 3.79
C ALA A 423 -0.24 -12.67 3.83
N VAL A 424 -0.42 -11.54 4.51
CA VAL A 424 -1.75 -11.02 4.85
C VAL A 424 -1.83 -9.52 4.63
N ALA A 425 -2.94 -9.07 4.04
CA ALA A 425 -3.29 -7.67 3.92
C ALA A 425 -4.03 -7.21 5.18
N LEU A 426 -3.54 -6.19 5.88
CA LEU A 426 -4.23 -5.55 7.00
C LEU A 426 -3.74 -4.11 7.17
N ASP A 427 -4.60 -3.21 7.64
CA ASP A 427 -4.20 -1.87 8.09
C ASP A 427 -3.72 -1.95 9.55
N TYR A 428 -2.45 -2.30 9.78
CA TYR A 428 -1.95 -2.45 11.15
C TYR A 428 -1.52 -1.12 11.78
N ASP A 429 -1.60 -0.02 11.03
CA ASP A 429 -1.13 1.27 11.46
C ASP A 429 -2.22 2.35 11.62
N GLY A 430 -3.46 1.99 11.26
CA GLY A 430 -4.67 2.77 11.49
C GLY A 430 -4.83 3.91 10.49
N ASN A 431 -4.27 3.80 9.30
CA ASN A 431 -4.37 4.83 8.25
C ASN A 431 -5.50 4.58 7.23
N GLU A 432 -6.34 3.58 7.48
CA GLU A 432 -7.43 3.09 6.64
C GLU A 432 -6.99 2.56 5.27
N LYS A 433 -5.71 2.17 5.14
CA LYS A 433 -5.17 1.54 3.93
C LYS A 433 -4.50 0.25 4.32
N ALA A 434 -4.83 -0.82 3.61
CA ALA A 434 -4.19 -2.10 3.84
C ALA A 434 -2.67 -2.00 3.61
N ASP A 435 -1.91 -2.44 4.59
CA ASP A 435 -0.50 -2.80 4.50
C ASP A 435 -0.37 -4.27 4.07
N TYR A 436 0.86 -4.73 3.83
CA TYR A 436 1.12 -6.14 3.52
C TYR A 436 2.20 -6.73 4.43
N LEU A 437 1.79 -7.72 5.22
CA LEU A 437 2.64 -8.40 6.19
C LEU A 437 3.08 -9.75 5.64
N ILE A 438 4.39 -9.97 5.55
CA ILE A 438 4.99 -11.22 5.10
C ILE A 438 5.88 -11.75 6.23
N LEU A 439 5.51 -12.89 6.81
CA LEU A 439 6.32 -13.59 7.81
C LEU A 439 6.90 -14.85 7.19
N THR A 440 8.18 -15.10 7.45
CA THR A 440 8.91 -16.30 7.04
C THR A 440 9.55 -16.93 8.28
N GLU A 441 9.99 -18.18 8.21
CA GLU A 441 10.75 -18.79 9.33
C GLU A 441 12.07 -18.05 9.64
N GLY A 442 12.65 -17.39 8.63
CA GLY A 442 13.96 -16.77 8.72
C GLY A 442 13.96 -15.25 8.93
N GLY A 443 12.80 -14.62 9.03
CA GLY A 443 12.66 -13.16 8.97
C GLY A 443 11.23 -12.72 8.63
N GLY A 444 10.96 -11.42 8.57
CA GLY A 444 9.67 -10.91 8.11
C GLY A 444 9.82 -9.58 7.40
N LEU A 445 9.00 -9.35 6.38
CA LEU A 445 8.95 -8.13 5.59
C LEU A 445 7.57 -7.51 5.77
N ALA A 446 7.51 -6.27 6.24
CA ALA A 446 6.27 -5.51 6.25
C ALA A 446 6.35 -4.40 5.21
N LEU A 447 5.35 -4.33 4.34
CA LEU A 447 5.15 -3.25 3.37
C LEU A 447 4.04 -2.34 3.86
N VAL A 448 4.42 -1.19 4.42
CA VAL A 448 3.50 -0.19 4.96
C VAL A 448 3.05 0.73 3.86
N ASN A 449 1.75 0.79 3.65
CA ASN A 449 1.15 1.53 2.56
C ASN A 449 1.28 3.03 2.78
N ARG A 450 2.08 3.69 1.92
CA ARG A 450 2.23 5.15 1.92
C ARG A 450 1.12 5.82 1.13
N GLY A 451 0.23 5.07 0.51
CA GLY A 451 -0.68 5.53 -0.54
C GLY A 451 0.02 5.68 -1.88
N TYR A 452 -0.79 5.95 -2.90
CA TYR A 452 -0.34 6.20 -4.27
C TYR A 452 0.51 5.04 -4.82
N GLY A 453 0.17 3.82 -4.43
CA GLY A 453 0.84 2.62 -4.89
C GLY A 453 2.30 2.47 -4.46
N SER A 454 2.70 3.11 -3.36
CA SER A 454 4.07 3.06 -2.82
C SER A 454 4.08 2.62 -1.36
N PHE A 455 5.20 2.04 -0.92
CA PHE A 455 5.32 1.43 0.40
C PHE A 455 6.59 1.87 1.14
N LEU A 456 6.53 1.93 2.46
CA LEU A 456 7.73 1.79 3.31
C LEU A 456 7.94 0.31 3.55
N ALA A 457 9.19 -0.11 3.69
CA ALA A 457 9.51 -1.49 3.96
C ALA A 457 10.46 -1.63 5.14
N THR A 458 10.18 -2.61 5.99
CA THR A 458 11.09 -3.03 7.06
C THR A 458 11.24 -4.54 7.05
N ASP A 459 12.45 -5.00 7.35
CA ASP A 459 12.77 -6.40 7.59
C ASP A 459 12.79 -6.77 9.08
N THR A 460 12.51 -5.81 9.95
CA THR A 460 12.61 -5.95 11.41
C THR A 460 11.40 -6.64 12.04
N LEU A 461 10.39 -6.99 11.24
CA LEU A 461 9.17 -7.60 11.73
C LEU A 461 9.45 -8.85 12.58
N HIS A 462 10.45 -9.65 12.21
CA HIS A 462 10.88 -10.85 12.94
C HIS A 462 11.26 -10.59 14.40
N MET A 463 11.72 -9.38 14.74
CA MET A 463 12.05 -9.01 16.12
C MET A 463 10.83 -9.12 17.05
N HIS A 464 9.62 -8.96 16.50
CA HIS A 464 8.37 -9.12 17.22
C HIS A 464 7.95 -10.59 17.37
N PHE A 465 8.52 -11.52 16.60
CA PHE A 465 8.09 -12.93 16.54
C PHE A 465 9.11 -13.92 17.13
N HIS A 466 10.06 -13.45 17.94
CA HIS A 466 11.03 -14.33 18.60
C HIS A 466 10.49 -15.01 19.87
N ALA A 467 10.94 -16.25 20.08
CA ALA A 467 10.66 -17.05 21.27
C ALA A 467 11.58 -16.74 22.48
N THR A 468 12.53 -15.79 22.34
CA THR A 468 13.50 -15.40 23.38
C THR A 468 13.55 -13.87 23.52
N GLY A 469 13.64 -13.36 24.76
CA GLY A 469 13.68 -11.92 25.07
C GLY A 469 12.49 -11.39 25.88
N ALA A 470 12.50 -10.10 26.21
CA ALA A 470 11.55 -9.44 27.11
C ALA A 470 10.17 -9.11 26.50
N LYS A 471 10.02 -9.16 25.15
CA LYS A 471 8.76 -8.96 24.40
C LYS A 471 8.40 -10.22 23.60
N LYS A 472 8.34 -11.35 24.28
CA LYS A 472 8.21 -12.69 23.69
C LYS A 472 6.79 -13.00 23.20
N LEU A 473 6.65 -13.55 21.98
CA LEU A 473 5.41 -14.22 21.59
C LEU A 473 5.29 -15.59 22.27
N PRO A 474 4.07 -16.03 22.61
CA PRO A 474 3.83 -17.31 23.27
C PRO A 474 3.93 -18.54 22.35
N PHE A 475 4.40 -18.38 21.12
CA PHE A 475 4.52 -19.44 20.11
C PHE A 475 5.68 -19.15 19.13
N ALA A 476 6.14 -20.18 18.40
CA ALA A 476 7.14 -20.01 17.33
C ALA A 476 6.47 -19.74 15.98
N VAL A 477 7.16 -19.06 15.07
CA VAL A 477 6.66 -18.81 13.70
C VAL A 477 6.32 -20.11 12.97
N ALA A 478 7.10 -21.16 13.17
CA ALA A 478 6.86 -22.48 12.57
C ALA A 478 5.60 -23.19 13.10
N ASP A 479 5.02 -22.72 14.22
CA ASP A 479 3.76 -23.27 14.75
C ASP A 479 2.53 -22.67 14.05
N ILE A 480 2.71 -21.59 13.28
CA ILE A 480 1.62 -20.87 12.62
C ILE A 480 1.10 -21.70 11.44
N ALA A 481 -0.19 -21.97 11.47
CA ALA A 481 -0.90 -22.63 10.38
C ALA A 481 -1.51 -21.63 9.39
N ALA A 482 -2.09 -20.54 9.91
CA ALA A 482 -2.76 -19.51 9.11
C ALA A 482 -2.88 -18.21 9.90
N ALA A 483 -3.14 -17.11 9.20
CA ALA A 483 -3.40 -15.82 9.83
C ALA A 483 -4.44 -15.02 9.04
N ALA A 484 -5.12 -14.11 9.73
CA ALA A 484 -6.15 -13.23 9.17
C ALA A 484 -6.17 -11.89 9.90
N PRO A 485 -6.73 -10.82 9.31
CA PRO A 485 -6.99 -9.58 10.02
C PRO A 485 -7.88 -9.80 11.25
N GLY A 486 -7.54 -9.17 12.36
CA GLY A 486 -8.14 -9.42 13.67
C GLY A 486 -9.14 -8.37 14.16
N ARG A 487 -9.60 -7.46 13.28
CA ARG A 487 -10.61 -6.47 13.68
C ARG A 487 -11.50 -6.00 12.53
N ILE A 488 -12.80 -5.84 12.82
CA ILE A 488 -13.76 -5.09 11.99
C ILE A 488 -13.55 -3.59 12.27
N PRO A 489 -13.25 -2.76 11.26
CA PRO A 489 -13.09 -1.31 11.46
C PRO A 489 -14.41 -0.68 11.93
N GLU A 490 -14.45 -0.13 13.15
CA GLU A 490 -15.55 0.70 13.66
C GLU A 490 -15.03 1.97 14.35
N GLY A 491 -15.59 3.13 14.01
CA GLY A 491 -15.20 4.44 14.58
C GLY A 491 -13.91 5.01 13.96
N PRO A 492 -13.37 6.16 14.47
CA PRO A 492 -12.11 6.72 13.96
C PRO A 492 -10.98 5.71 14.17
N ALA A 493 -10.45 5.22 13.05
CA ALA A 493 -9.77 3.93 12.88
C ALA A 493 -8.62 3.65 13.87
N PRO A 494 -8.79 2.72 14.81
CA PRO A 494 -7.66 2.05 15.44
C PRO A 494 -7.14 0.95 14.51
N ALA A 495 -5.81 0.87 14.41
CA ALA A 495 -5.08 -0.19 13.73
C ALA A 495 -5.68 -1.60 13.92
N GLN A 496 -5.70 -2.40 12.85
CA GLN A 496 -6.11 -3.80 12.87
C GLN A 496 -5.09 -4.66 13.62
N ASN A 497 -5.62 -5.62 14.38
CA ASN A 497 -4.85 -6.69 15.00
C ASN A 497 -4.57 -7.80 13.97
N LEU A 498 -3.70 -8.73 14.33
CA LEU A 498 -3.46 -9.94 13.53
C LEU A 498 -3.93 -11.18 14.32
N LEU A 499 -4.88 -11.93 13.75
CA LEU A 499 -5.24 -13.26 14.25
C LEU A 499 -4.28 -14.28 13.68
N VAL A 500 -3.75 -15.14 14.54
CA VAL A 500 -2.82 -16.21 14.20
C VAL A 500 -3.40 -17.52 14.72
N LEU A 501 -3.65 -18.47 13.82
CA LEU A 501 -4.08 -19.82 14.14
C LEU A 501 -2.87 -20.75 14.07
N LEU A 502 -2.60 -21.48 15.15
CA LEU A 502 -1.52 -22.46 15.23
C LEU A 502 -1.98 -23.84 14.76
N HIS A 503 -1.03 -24.70 14.39
CA HIS A 503 -1.30 -26.08 13.99
C HIS A 503 -1.99 -26.94 15.08
N ASP A 504 -1.86 -26.54 16.35
CA ASP A 504 -2.50 -27.20 17.51
C ASP A 504 -3.92 -26.67 17.83
N GLY A 505 -4.44 -25.74 17.02
CA GLY A 505 -5.77 -25.16 17.15
C GLY A 505 -5.86 -23.95 18.08
N ARG A 506 -4.77 -23.53 18.75
CA ARG A 506 -4.76 -22.26 19.49
C ARG A 506 -4.82 -21.07 18.55
N VAL A 507 -5.58 -20.05 18.96
CA VAL A 507 -5.72 -18.79 18.24
C VAL A 507 -5.18 -17.67 19.12
N PHE A 508 -4.26 -16.90 18.57
CA PHE A 508 -3.70 -15.72 19.19
C PHE A 508 -4.11 -14.47 18.45
N GLU A 509 -4.36 -13.39 19.19
CA GLU A 509 -4.53 -12.06 18.64
C GLU A 509 -3.30 -11.20 19.00
N LEU A 510 -2.65 -10.65 17.98
CA LEU A 510 -1.49 -9.77 18.09
C LEU A 510 -1.97 -8.33 17.97
N LEU A 511 -1.69 -7.54 19.01
CA LEU A 511 -2.29 -6.24 19.22
C LEU A 511 -1.40 -5.13 18.63
N SER A 512 -1.92 -4.41 17.64
CA SER A 512 -1.22 -3.33 16.94
C SER A 512 -0.88 -2.13 17.83
N GLY A 513 -1.72 -1.82 18.84
CA GLY A 513 -1.51 -0.75 19.81
C GLY A 513 -1.46 -1.23 21.27
N GLU A 514 -1.03 -0.37 22.19
CA GLU A 514 -1.10 -0.63 23.64
C GLU A 514 -2.57 -0.68 24.12
N LYS A 515 -2.87 -1.61 25.04
CA LYS A 515 -4.23 -1.83 25.57
C LYS A 515 -4.75 -0.68 26.43
#